data_AF-M3H3Z5-F1
#
_entry.id   AF-M3H3Z5-F1
#
_cell.length_a   1.000
_cell.length_b   1.000
_cell.length_c   1.000
_cell.angle_alpha   90.00
_cell.angle_beta   90.00
_cell.angle_gamma   90.00
#
_symmetry.space_group_name_H-M   'P 1'
#
loop_
_entity.id
_entity.type
_entity.pdbx_description
1 polymer ?
#
loop_
_entity_poly.entity_id
_entity_poly.type
_entity_poly.pdbx_seq_one_letter_code
_entity_poly.pdbx_strand_id
1 'polypeptide(L)'
;MKVVNVKNWYDWEDSNRTKILTEYKKSNLSRDLDFQERSRYSDEYVEIRDRKEMLREFKEGKIVFLSVDHYDSDILLSITKEWQTAVRVVGTCLIRQFDRGEKDLTDSFFLWRIRNLIRSGSVEAEGDLNDWCQFRIRLPEERSIVGA
;
A
#
# COMPACT_ATOMS: atom_id res chain seq x y z
N MET A 1 -17.59 -0.44 -39.19
CA MET A 1 -17.13 -0.42 -37.78
C MET A 1 -15.95 0.56 -37.71
N LYS A 2 -16.11 1.75 -37.11
CA LYS A 2 -14.99 2.71 -36.97
C LYS A 2 -14.16 2.27 -35.77
N VAL A 3 -12.94 1.82 -36.01
CA VAL A 3 -11.94 1.68 -34.95
C VAL A 3 -11.59 3.09 -34.51
N VAL A 4 -12.14 3.52 -33.37
CA VAL A 4 -11.73 4.77 -32.75
C VAL A 4 -10.34 4.51 -32.20
N ASN A 5 -9.34 5.20 -32.76
CA ASN A 5 -7.98 5.16 -32.24
C ASN A 5 -8.05 5.67 -30.80
N VAL A 6 -7.99 4.74 -29.84
CA VAL A 6 -8.12 5.05 -28.42
C VAL A 6 -6.86 5.83 -28.08
N LYS A 7 -7.03 7.15 -27.94
CA LYS A 7 -6.03 8.11 -27.45
C LYS A 7 -4.97 7.40 -26.62
N ASN A 8 -3.75 7.43 -27.14
CA ASN A 8 -2.52 6.90 -26.59
C ASN A 8 -2.57 6.90 -25.05
N TRP A 9 -2.92 5.75 -24.45
CA TRP A 9 -3.15 5.69 -23.00
C TRP A 9 -1.89 6.09 -22.23
N TYR A 10 -0.72 5.97 -22.86
CA TYR A 10 0.60 6.35 -22.35
C TYR A 10 0.91 7.86 -22.35
N ASP A 11 0.07 8.73 -22.94
CA ASP A 11 0.25 10.20 -22.85
C ASP A 11 -0.02 10.74 -21.42
N TRP A 12 -0.58 9.91 -20.52
CA TRP A 12 -0.87 10.29 -19.14
C TRP A 12 0.39 10.52 -18.29
N GLU A 13 1.46 9.77 -18.54
CA GLU A 13 2.71 9.84 -17.75
C GLU A 13 3.47 11.12 -18.02
N ASP A 14 3.60 11.55 -19.28
CA ASP A 14 4.36 12.75 -19.65
C ASP A 14 3.65 14.04 -19.21
N SER A 15 2.32 14.06 -19.30
CA SER A 15 1.51 15.19 -18.84
C SER A 15 1.56 15.34 -17.33
N ASN A 16 1.42 14.24 -16.57
CA ASN A 16 1.54 14.29 -15.11
C ASN A 16 2.96 14.57 -14.64
N ARG A 17 3.99 13.98 -15.26
CA ARG A 17 5.40 14.23 -14.88
C ARG A 17 5.79 15.68 -15.09
N THR A 18 5.42 16.25 -16.23
CA THR A 18 5.68 17.66 -16.54
C THR A 18 4.90 18.58 -15.61
N LYS A 19 3.66 18.22 -15.28
CA LYS A 19 2.83 18.96 -14.33
C LYS A 19 3.38 18.90 -12.90
N ILE A 20 3.79 17.72 -12.41
CA ILE A 20 4.42 17.52 -11.10
C ILE A 20 5.72 18.32 -10.99
N LEU A 21 6.61 18.25 -12.00
CA LEU A 21 7.85 19.01 -12.00
C LEU A 21 7.62 20.53 -12.06
N THR A 22 6.58 20.95 -12.77
CA THR A 22 6.20 22.37 -12.87
C THR A 22 5.56 22.87 -11.57
N GLU A 23 4.70 22.07 -10.94
CA GLU A 23 4.12 22.36 -9.62
C GLU A 23 5.19 22.36 -8.53
N TYR A 24 6.13 21.40 -8.56
CA TYR A 24 7.30 21.38 -7.68
C TYR A 24 8.14 22.66 -7.82
N LYS A 25 8.49 23.05 -9.05
CA LYS A 25 9.24 24.28 -9.33
C LYS A 25 8.49 25.55 -8.93
N LYS A 26 7.15 25.55 -9.02
CA LYS A 26 6.30 26.67 -8.58
C LYS A 26 6.01 26.66 -7.09
N SER A 27 6.16 25.51 -6.44
CA SER A 27 5.97 25.37 -4.99
C SER A 27 7.16 25.95 -4.24
N ASN A 28 6.92 26.33 -2.99
CA ASN A 28 7.97 26.78 -2.07
C ASN A 28 8.94 25.64 -1.66
N LEU A 29 8.80 24.44 -2.23
CA LEU A 29 9.72 23.30 -2.04
C LEU A 29 11.03 23.44 -2.82
N SER A 30 11.08 24.35 -3.80
CA SER A 30 12.30 24.66 -4.57
C SER A 30 13.22 25.68 -3.90
N ARG A 31 12.79 26.26 -2.77
CA ARG A 31 13.58 27.21 -1.99
C ARG A 31 14.73 26.49 -1.28
N ASP A 32 15.85 27.18 -1.15
CA ASP A 32 16.91 26.77 -0.26
C ASP A 32 16.42 26.74 1.18
N LEU A 33 16.59 25.59 1.83
CA LEU A 33 16.37 25.46 3.26
C LEU A 33 17.32 26.41 4.01
N ASP A 34 16.89 26.93 5.16
CA ASP A 34 17.80 27.60 6.08
C ASP A 34 18.53 26.59 6.98
N PHE A 35 19.44 27.11 7.82
CA PHE A 35 20.23 26.28 8.72
C PHE A 35 19.35 25.55 9.75
N GLN A 36 18.31 26.20 10.28
CA GLN A 36 17.45 25.64 11.31
C GLN A 36 16.58 24.53 10.73
N GLU A 37 16.01 24.72 9.54
CA GLU A 37 15.27 23.70 8.81
C GLU A 37 16.13 22.49 8.51
N ARG A 38 17.37 22.70 8.02
CA ARG A 38 18.32 21.60 7.78
C ARG A 38 18.65 20.83 9.06
N SER A 39 18.93 21.54 10.16
CA SER A 39 19.20 20.88 11.45
C SER A 39 18.01 20.06 11.91
N ARG A 40 16.79 20.62 11.86
CA ARG A 40 15.57 19.92 12.24
C ARG A 40 15.34 18.65 11.41
N TYR A 41 15.53 18.71 10.10
CA TYR A 41 15.38 17.53 9.24
C TYR A 41 16.47 16.49 9.45
N SER A 42 17.69 16.91 9.81
CA SER A 42 18.76 15.99 10.21
C SER A 42 18.37 15.22 11.47
N ASP A 43 17.84 15.90 12.48
CA ASP A 43 17.40 15.28 13.73
C ASP A 43 16.19 14.36 13.48
N GLU A 44 15.19 14.82 12.71
CA GLU A 44 14.03 14.01 12.32
C GLU A 44 14.44 12.75 11.54
N TYR A 45 15.44 12.85 10.65
CA TYR A 45 15.98 11.71 9.93
C TYR A 45 16.61 10.67 10.87
N VAL A 46 17.37 11.12 11.88
CA VAL A 46 17.96 10.22 12.89
C VAL A 46 16.85 9.51 13.67
N GLU A 47 15.81 10.24 14.08
CA GLU A 47 14.65 9.62 14.73
C GLU A 47 13.98 8.57 13.85
N ILE A 48 13.69 8.89 12.58
CA ILE A 48 13.07 7.96 11.61
C ILE A 48 13.93 6.71 11.42
N ARG A 49 15.25 6.88 11.30
CA ARG A 49 16.19 5.77 11.08
C ARG A 49 16.21 4.78 12.23
N ASP A 50 16.12 5.28 13.47
CA ASP A 50 16.25 4.48 14.68
C ASP A 50 14.93 3.83 15.13
N ARG A 51 13.82 4.12 14.43
CA ARG A 51 12.52 3.47 14.65
C ARG A 51 12.45 2.06 14.07
N LYS A 52 11.60 1.23 14.66
CA LYS A 52 11.39 -0.18 14.25
C LYS A 52 10.16 -0.36 13.36
N GLU A 53 9.25 0.60 13.40
CA GLU A 53 8.02 0.62 12.63
C GLU A 53 8.33 0.68 11.14
N MET A 54 7.83 -0.29 10.38
CA MET A 54 8.12 -0.40 8.94
C MET A 54 7.19 0.47 8.08
N LEU A 55 6.02 0.81 8.61
CA LEU A 55 4.98 1.52 7.87
C LEU A 55 4.92 2.97 8.32
N ARG A 56 4.86 3.87 7.33
CA ARG A 56 4.87 5.32 7.52
C ARG A 56 3.80 5.95 6.64
N GLU A 57 3.11 6.93 7.20
CA GLU A 57 2.12 7.75 6.50
C GLU A 57 2.50 9.22 6.67
N PHE A 58 2.34 10.03 5.62
CA PHE A 58 2.55 11.47 5.72
C PHE A 58 1.20 12.17 5.91
N LYS A 59 0.95 12.68 7.12
CA LYS A 59 -0.32 13.30 7.49
C LYS A 59 -0.09 14.65 8.15
N GLU A 60 -0.83 15.65 7.69
CA GLU A 60 -0.81 17.01 8.28
C GLU A 60 0.61 17.61 8.42
N GLY A 61 1.48 17.33 7.44
CA GLY A 61 2.86 17.85 7.43
C GLY A 61 3.84 17.08 8.31
N LYS A 62 3.48 15.90 8.82
CA LYS A 62 4.33 15.06 9.68
C LYS A 62 4.31 13.61 9.24
N ILE A 63 5.39 12.89 9.54
CA ILE A 63 5.45 11.44 9.37
C ILE A 63 4.83 10.79 10.60
N VAL A 64 3.81 9.97 10.37
CA VAL A 64 3.16 9.12 11.36
C VAL A 64 3.65 7.70 11.13
N PHE A 65 4.03 7.02 12.23
CA PHE A 65 4.47 5.64 12.19
C PHE A 65 3.31 4.73 12.53
N LEU A 66 3.10 3.72 11.70
CA LEU A 66 2.00 2.78 11.83
C LEU A 66 2.54 1.39 12.15
N SER A 67 1.75 0.62 12.88
CA SER A 67 2.03 -0.80 13.03
C SER A 67 1.96 -1.51 11.68
N VAL A 68 2.75 -2.55 11.53
CA VAL A 68 2.86 -3.30 10.27
C VAL A 68 1.56 -4.03 9.88
N ASP A 69 0.70 -4.26 10.87
CA ASP A 69 -0.62 -4.89 10.76
C ASP A 69 -1.77 -3.88 10.63
N HIS A 70 -1.48 -2.59 10.50
CA HIS A 70 -2.50 -1.52 10.47
C HIS A 70 -3.61 -1.77 9.44
N TYR A 71 -3.27 -2.36 8.29
CA TYR A 71 -4.22 -2.64 7.20
C TYR A 71 -4.77 -4.08 7.20
N ASP A 72 -4.46 -4.90 8.21
CA ASP A 72 -4.89 -6.30 8.25
C ASP A 72 -6.42 -6.43 8.29
N SER A 73 -7.10 -5.54 9.03
CA SER A 73 -8.56 -5.53 9.08
C SER A 73 -9.18 -5.33 7.70
N ASP A 74 -8.61 -4.45 6.89
CA ASP A 74 -9.11 -4.16 5.54
C ASP A 74 -8.87 -5.33 4.57
N ILE A 75 -7.71 -5.98 4.71
CA ILE A 75 -7.39 -7.20 3.97
C ILE A 75 -8.39 -8.30 4.35
N LEU A 76 -8.62 -8.52 5.64
CA LEU A 76 -9.54 -9.55 6.13
C LEU A 76 -10.99 -9.28 5.69
N LEU A 77 -11.43 -8.02 5.67
CA LEU A 77 -12.73 -7.62 5.13
C LEU A 77 -12.84 -7.85 3.61
N SER A 78 -11.74 -8.11 2.91
CA SER A 78 -11.70 -8.37 1.46
C SER A 78 -11.68 -9.87 1.14
N ILE A 79 -11.55 -10.74 2.15
CA ILE A 79 -11.50 -12.20 2.01
C ILE A 79 -12.84 -12.78 2.47
N THR A 80 -13.38 -13.74 1.72
CA THR A 80 -14.61 -14.44 2.09
C THR A 80 -14.32 -15.84 2.64
N LYS A 81 -15.34 -16.58 3.08
CA LYS A 81 -15.23 -18.00 3.45
C LYS A 81 -15.09 -18.93 2.25
N GLU A 82 -15.34 -18.42 1.04
CA GLU A 82 -15.17 -19.17 -0.20
C GLU A 82 -13.75 -18.98 -0.73
N TRP A 83 -13.24 -19.96 -1.48
CA TRP A 83 -11.92 -19.85 -2.10
C TRP A 83 -11.89 -18.74 -3.16
N GLN A 84 -10.93 -17.81 -3.01
CA GLN A 84 -10.71 -16.70 -3.93
C GLN A 84 -9.25 -16.64 -4.33
N THR A 85 -8.94 -16.28 -5.58
CA THR A 85 -7.54 -16.04 -5.97
C THR A 85 -6.97 -14.85 -5.21
N ALA A 86 -5.73 -14.95 -4.75
CA ALA A 86 -5.09 -13.88 -3.97
C ALA A 86 -5.04 -12.55 -4.73
N VAL A 87 -4.79 -12.59 -6.05
CA VAL A 87 -4.81 -11.40 -6.92
C VAL A 87 -6.15 -10.68 -6.89
N ARG A 88 -7.27 -11.41 -6.83
CA ARG A 88 -8.59 -10.79 -6.76
C ARG A 88 -8.76 -10.00 -5.47
N VAL A 89 -8.32 -10.58 -4.35
CA VAL A 89 -8.36 -9.92 -3.03
C VAL A 89 -7.44 -8.70 -2.99
N VAL A 90 -6.21 -8.81 -3.54
CA VAL A 90 -5.29 -7.67 -3.67
C VAL A 90 -5.92 -6.55 -4.50
N GLY A 91 -6.55 -6.87 -5.63
CA GLY A 91 -7.28 -5.89 -6.45
C GLY A 91 -8.40 -5.20 -5.68
N THR A 92 -9.15 -5.93 -4.85
CA THR A 92 -10.17 -5.34 -3.98
C THR A 92 -9.56 -4.41 -2.92
N CYS A 93 -8.42 -4.77 -2.34
CA CYS A 93 -7.70 -3.90 -1.39
C CYS A 93 -7.22 -2.60 -2.06
N LEU A 94 -6.68 -2.69 -3.29
CA LEU A 94 -6.25 -1.53 -4.07
C LEU A 94 -7.40 -0.58 -4.40
N ILE A 95 -8.59 -1.10 -4.72
CA ILE A 95 -9.79 -0.29 -4.95
C ILE A 95 -10.22 0.40 -3.65
N ARG A 96 -10.25 -0.34 -2.53
CA ARG A 96 -10.68 0.21 -1.22
C ARG A 96 -9.77 1.33 -0.73
N GLN A 97 -8.45 1.22 -0.86
CA GLN A 97 -7.56 2.33 -0.50
C GLN A 97 -7.86 3.57 -1.36
N PHE A 98 -8.09 3.38 -2.67
CA PHE A 98 -8.37 4.48 -3.60
C PHE A 98 -9.65 5.21 -3.22
N ASP A 99 -10.70 4.47 -2.85
CA ASP A 99 -11.98 5.02 -2.39
C ASP A 99 -11.83 5.84 -1.09
N ARG A 100 -10.85 5.52 -0.24
CA ARG A 100 -10.51 6.29 0.98
C ARG A 100 -9.58 7.49 0.72
N GLY A 101 -9.09 7.64 -0.50
CA GLY A 101 -8.09 8.67 -0.83
C GLY A 101 -6.65 8.30 -0.45
N GLU A 102 -6.42 7.08 0.01
CA GLU A 102 -5.09 6.50 0.26
C GLU A 102 -4.54 5.95 -1.06
N LYS A 103 -3.36 6.40 -1.51
CA LYS A 103 -2.79 6.00 -2.82
C LYS A 103 -1.37 5.45 -2.75
N ASP A 104 -0.90 5.15 -1.55
CA ASP A 104 0.52 4.94 -1.29
C ASP A 104 0.91 3.46 -1.17
N LEU A 105 -0.06 2.54 -1.08
CA LEU A 105 0.21 1.11 -0.96
C LEU A 105 0.17 0.40 -2.32
N THR A 106 1.06 -0.58 -2.46
CA THR A 106 1.22 -1.38 -3.67
C THR A 106 0.61 -2.77 -3.52
N ASP A 107 0.39 -3.44 -4.64
CA ASP A 107 0.03 -4.86 -4.70
C ASP A 107 1.01 -5.74 -3.91
N SER A 108 2.31 -5.44 -3.99
CA SER A 108 3.39 -6.13 -3.31
C SER A 108 3.26 -6.03 -1.79
N PHE A 109 2.83 -4.88 -1.26
CA PHE A 109 2.55 -4.72 0.17
C PHE A 109 1.39 -5.60 0.61
N PHE A 110 0.24 -5.54 -0.08
CA PHE A 110 -0.93 -6.35 0.27
C PHE A 110 -0.64 -7.85 0.17
N LEU A 111 0.07 -8.27 -0.88
CA LEU A 111 0.49 -9.65 -1.05
C LEU A 111 1.42 -10.11 0.08
N TRP A 112 2.38 -9.27 0.47
CA TRP A 112 3.25 -9.56 1.61
C TRP A 112 2.46 -9.68 2.92
N ARG A 113 1.49 -8.80 3.18
CA ARG A 113 0.61 -8.90 4.36
C ARG A 113 -0.25 -10.16 4.35
N ILE A 114 -0.88 -10.50 3.22
CA ILE A 114 -1.65 -11.75 3.06
C ILE A 114 -0.80 -12.97 3.40
N ARG A 115 0.46 -13.04 2.94
CA ARG A 115 1.36 -14.14 3.31
C ARG A 115 1.66 -14.20 4.81
N ASN A 116 1.72 -13.07 5.50
CA ASN A 116 1.87 -13.07 6.96
C ASN A 116 0.60 -13.53 7.68
N LEU A 117 -0.58 -13.13 7.18
CA LEU A 117 -1.87 -13.62 7.70
C LEU A 117 -2.05 -15.13 7.48
N ILE A 118 -1.51 -15.68 6.39
CA ILE A 118 -1.46 -17.13 6.17
C ILE A 118 -0.54 -17.80 7.21
N ARG A 119 0.66 -17.24 7.44
CA ARG A 119 1.62 -17.76 8.44
C ARG A 119 1.08 -17.72 9.86
N SER A 120 0.26 -16.73 10.21
CA SER A 120 -0.37 -16.63 11.52
C SER A 120 -1.62 -17.50 11.69
N GLY A 121 -2.08 -18.18 10.63
CA GLY A 121 -3.32 -18.95 10.64
C GLY A 121 -4.60 -18.11 10.57
N SER A 122 -4.48 -16.80 10.33
CA SER A 122 -5.64 -15.90 10.18
C SER A 122 -6.34 -16.07 8.82
N VAL A 123 -5.66 -16.64 7.84
CA VAL A 123 -6.12 -16.90 6.48
C VAL A 123 -5.68 -18.31 6.07
N GLU A 124 -6.58 -19.09 5.50
CA GLU A 124 -6.23 -20.38 4.89
C GLU A 124 -5.77 -20.15 3.45
N ALA A 125 -4.85 -20.98 2.97
CA ALA A 125 -4.36 -20.93 1.60
C ALA A 125 -4.16 -22.31 0.99
N GLU A 126 -4.33 -22.39 -0.32
CA GLU A 126 -4.05 -23.58 -1.12
C GLU A 126 -3.42 -23.22 -2.47
N GLY A 127 -2.73 -24.19 -3.08
CA GLY A 127 -1.95 -24.00 -4.30
C GLY A 127 -0.49 -23.59 -4.03
N ASP A 128 0.20 -23.11 -5.07
CA ASP A 128 1.59 -22.67 -4.97
C ASP A 128 1.69 -21.22 -4.50
N LEU A 129 2.13 -21.02 -3.25
CA LEU A 129 2.32 -19.69 -2.66
C LEU A 129 3.43 -18.86 -3.33
N ASN A 130 4.29 -19.48 -4.15
CA ASN A 130 5.29 -18.76 -4.94
C ASN A 130 4.69 -18.13 -6.19
N ASP A 131 3.66 -18.77 -6.77
CA ASP A 131 2.89 -18.21 -7.87
C ASP A 131 1.76 -17.32 -7.34
N TRP A 132 2.08 -16.04 -7.20
CA TRP A 132 1.16 -15.04 -6.68
C TRP A 132 -0.15 -14.92 -7.46
N CYS A 133 -0.18 -15.34 -8.73
CA CYS A 133 -1.36 -15.31 -9.59
C CYS A 133 -2.34 -16.45 -9.33
N GLN A 134 -1.86 -17.58 -8.78
CA GLN A 134 -2.61 -18.84 -8.81
C GLN A 134 -3.07 -19.33 -7.43
N PHE A 135 -2.39 -18.97 -6.34
CA PHE A 135 -2.82 -19.44 -5.03
C PHE A 135 -4.16 -18.84 -4.62
N ARG A 136 -4.95 -19.64 -3.91
CA ARG A 136 -6.26 -19.27 -3.42
C ARG A 136 -6.23 -19.10 -1.91
N ILE A 137 -7.06 -18.20 -1.41
CA ILE A 137 -7.19 -17.86 0.00
C ILE A 137 -8.66 -17.82 0.40
N ARG A 138 -8.91 -18.08 1.69
CA ARG A 138 -10.21 -17.89 2.34
C ARG A 138 -10.05 -17.60 3.82
N LEU A 139 -11.11 -17.10 4.45
CA LEU A 139 -11.20 -17.05 5.90
C LEU A 139 -11.37 -18.47 6.47
N PRO A 140 -10.77 -18.79 7.63
CA PRO A 140 -10.98 -20.06 8.31
C PRO A 140 -12.46 -20.32 8.63
N GLU A 141 -12.89 -21.59 8.57
CA GLU A 141 -14.30 -21.96 8.82
C GLU A 141 -14.73 -21.69 10.27
N GLU A 142 -13.82 -21.89 11.22
CA GLU A 142 -13.94 -21.53 12.62
C GLU A 142 -12.75 -20.65 13.01
N ARG A 143 -12.99 -19.54 13.73
CA ARG A 143 -11.93 -18.92 14.52
C ARG A 143 -11.57 -19.94 15.59
N SER A 144 -10.59 -20.79 15.32
CA SER A 144 -9.96 -21.58 16.37
C SER A 144 -9.42 -20.56 17.37
N ILE A 145 -10.13 -20.40 18.48
CA ILE A 145 -9.65 -19.73 19.68
C ILE A 145 -8.52 -20.62 20.20
N VAL A 146 -7.34 -20.44 19.63
CA VAL A 146 -6.07 -20.89 20.19
C VAL A 146 -5.43 -19.61 20.69
N GLY A 147 -5.31 -19.29 21.97
CA GLY A 147 -5.55 -19.96 23.23
C GLY A 147 -4.74 -19.13 24.25
N ALA A 148 -5.37 -18.77 25.37
CA ALA A 148 -4.81 -18.21 26.62
C ALA A 148 -3.80 -17.03 26.54
#